data_AF-A0A0A8ZZL1-F1
#
_entry.id   AF-A0A0A8ZZL1-F1
#
_cell.length_a   1.000
_cell.length_b   1.000
_cell.length_c   1.000
_cell.angle_alpha   90.00
_cell.angle_beta   90.00
_cell.angle_gamma   90.00
#
_symmetry.space_group_name_H-M   'P 1'
#
loop_
_entity.id
_entity.type
_entity.pdbx_description
1 polymer ?
#
loop_
_entity_poly.entity_id
_entity_poly.type
_entity_poly.pdbx_seq_one_letter_code
_entity_poly.pdbx_strand_id
1 'polypeptide(L)'
;MIISNKVDEGHLVMIEEQKGISVDEEQPIVTKEGISVAEAEIGMGEDEFPLLAEEESSWAEDGVEIIEDEELHGVDETSMSAEQDIEEASQDGVDPQALKRMLQELAEKDYLLGNKLFVFPEVVKADSTIDLFLNRDLSALANEPDVLIKGAFNGWRWRLFTERLHKSELGGAWWSCKLYVPKQAYRLDFVFFNGRTIFENNDNNDFVIQIEASHFLADIC
;
A
#
# COMPACT_ATOMS: atom_id res chain seq x y z
N MET A 1 19.35 -61.53 31.73
CA MET A 1 18.22 -62.43 32.07
C MET A 1 16.97 -61.55 32.09
N ILE A 2 16.04 -61.86 31.18
CA ILE A 2 14.71 -61.27 30.95
C ILE A 2 13.89 -61.46 32.28
N ILE A 3 12.85 -60.70 32.70
CA ILE A 3 11.51 -60.62 32.09
C ILE A 3 10.68 -59.44 32.66
N SER A 4 10.18 -58.65 31.72
CA SER A 4 8.90 -57.92 31.57
C SER A 4 8.12 -57.37 32.78
N ASN A 5 7.95 -56.04 32.75
CA ASN A 5 6.79 -55.37 33.34
C ASN A 5 5.59 -55.47 32.39
N LYS A 6 4.45 -55.84 32.98
CA LYS A 6 3.17 -56.13 32.34
C LYS A 6 2.46 -54.80 32.06
N VAL A 7 2.17 -54.52 30.79
CA VAL A 7 1.28 -53.42 30.38
C VAL A 7 -0.15 -53.96 30.46
N ASP A 8 -1.02 -53.20 31.12
CA ASP A 8 -2.44 -53.48 31.28
C ASP A 8 -3.18 -52.96 30.04
N GLU A 9 -3.81 -53.87 29.30
CA GLU A 9 -4.63 -53.57 28.12
C GLU A 9 -6.05 -53.21 28.55
N GLY A 10 -6.33 -51.90 28.57
CA GLY A 10 -7.68 -51.36 28.74
C GLY A 10 -8.54 -51.63 27.50
N HIS A 11 -9.56 -52.45 27.71
CA HIS A 11 -10.68 -52.77 26.81
C HIS A 11 -11.25 -51.55 26.05
N LEU A 12 -11.14 -51.57 24.72
CA LEU A 12 -12.00 -50.79 23.83
C LEU A 12 -13.24 -51.62 23.52
N VAL A 13 -14.38 -51.23 24.10
CA VAL A 13 -15.68 -51.83 23.82
C VAL A 13 -16.29 -51.14 22.59
N MET A 14 -16.49 -51.94 21.55
CA MET A 14 -17.26 -51.62 20.35
C MET A 14 -18.75 -51.50 20.72
N ILE A 15 -19.41 -50.42 20.30
CA ILE A 15 -20.88 -50.34 20.24
C ILE A 15 -21.27 -49.83 18.86
N GLU A 16 -21.52 -50.78 17.95
CA GLU A 16 -22.57 -50.65 16.93
C GLU A 16 -23.90 -50.96 17.66
N GLU A 17 -25.09 -50.42 17.36
CA GLU A 17 -25.71 -50.26 16.05
C GLU A 17 -27.10 -49.59 16.22
N GLN A 18 -27.65 -49.08 15.11
CA GLN A 18 -29.08 -49.01 14.71
C GLN A 18 -29.88 -47.69 14.71
N LYS A 19 -30.20 -47.29 13.45
CA LYS A 19 -31.56 -47.11 12.85
C LYS A 19 -32.36 -45.91 13.37
N GLY A 20 -32.82 -44.95 12.55
CA GLY A 20 -33.23 -44.93 11.15
C GLY A 20 -34.53 -44.14 11.13
N ILE A 21 -34.58 -42.98 10.46
CA ILE A 21 -35.79 -42.18 10.31
C ILE A 21 -35.92 -41.73 8.85
N SER A 22 -37.16 -41.89 8.39
CA SER A 22 -37.71 -41.97 7.04
C SER A 22 -37.67 -40.67 6.23
N VAL A 23 -37.51 -40.87 4.92
CA VAL A 23 -37.86 -39.95 3.83
C VAL A 23 -39.27 -40.32 3.38
N ASP A 24 -40.15 -39.33 3.27
CA ASP A 24 -41.46 -39.32 2.57
C ASP A 24 -41.93 -37.84 2.69
N GLU A 25 -42.40 -37.10 1.69
CA GLU A 25 -43.29 -37.42 0.58
C GLU A 25 -43.22 -36.32 -0.51
N GLU A 26 -43.51 -36.68 -1.75
CA GLU A 26 -43.61 -35.81 -2.92
C GLU A 26 -44.94 -34.99 -2.95
N GLN A 27 -44.83 -33.70 -3.33
CA GLN A 27 -45.64 -32.87 -4.27
C GLN A 27 -47.14 -33.21 -4.49
N PRO A 28 -48.09 -32.25 -4.76
CA PRO A 28 -48.01 -31.40 -5.98
C PRO A 28 -48.77 -30.02 -6.01
N ILE A 29 -48.74 -29.43 -7.22
CA ILE A 29 -49.69 -28.54 -7.96
C ILE A 29 -49.81 -27.01 -7.74
N VAL A 30 -49.23 -26.28 -8.72
CA VAL A 30 -49.82 -25.28 -9.67
C VAL A 30 -50.87 -24.27 -9.17
N THR A 31 -50.60 -22.97 -9.40
CA THR A 31 -51.45 -22.09 -10.26
C THR A 31 -50.71 -20.81 -10.67
N LYS A 32 -50.97 -20.40 -11.91
CA LYS A 32 -50.54 -19.16 -12.57
C LYS A 32 -51.48 -18.02 -12.18
N GLU A 33 -50.95 -16.83 -11.92
CA GLU A 33 -51.38 -15.48 -12.34
C GLU A 33 -50.17 -14.57 -12.04
N GLY A 34 -49.59 -13.78 -12.95
CA GLY A 34 -50.18 -12.66 -13.66
C GLY A 34 -49.57 -11.36 -13.08
N ILE A 35 -49.37 -10.34 -13.92
CA ILE A 35 -48.71 -9.02 -13.67
C ILE A 35 -47.19 -9.04 -13.95
N SER A 36 -46.56 -8.13 -14.73
CA SER A 36 -46.81 -7.45 -16.01
C SER A 36 -45.78 -6.30 -16.09
N VAL A 37 -45.30 -6.01 -17.31
CA VAL A 37 -44.80 -4.71 -17.80
C VAL A 37 -43.29 -4.40 -17.74
N ALA A 38 -42.79 -4.23 -18.98
CA ALA A 38 -41.80 -3.29 -19.52
C ALA A 38 -40.30 -3.62 -19.47
N GLU A 39 -39.88 -4.09 -20.65
CA GLU A 39 -38.67 -3.82 -21.40
C GLU A 39 -38.06 -2.41 -21.19
N ALA A 40 -36.72 -2.37 -21.11
CA ALA A 40 -35.92 -1.23 -21.52
C ALA A 40 -34.68 -1.77 -22.24
N GLU A 41 -34.81 -1.96 -23.55
CA GLU A 41 -33.67 -2.02 -24.46
C GLU A 41 -33.08 -0.60 -24.58
N ILE A 42 -31.79 -0.45 -24.27
CA ILE A 42 -31.05 0.77 -24.63
C ILE A 42 -30.33 0.47 -25.93
N GLY A 43 -31.03 0.71 -27.03
CA GLY A 43 -30.46 0.78 -28.37
C GLY A 43 -29.60 2.04 -28.51
N MET A 44 -28.36 1.82 -28.96
CA MET A 44 -27.45 2.86 -29.43
C MET A 44 -28.01 3.43 -30.74
N GLY A 45 -28.22 4.74 -30.80
CA GLY A 45 -28.69 5.44 -31.99
C GLY A 45 -28.29 6.92 -31.99
N GLU A 46 -27.31 7.21 -32.84
CA GLU A 46 -27.30 8.28 -33.85
C GLU A 46 -27.48 9.74 -33.40
N ASP A 47 -26.37 10.49 -33.50
CA ASP A 47 -26.22 11.70 -34.30
C ASP A 47 -27.31 12.79 -34.20
N GLU A 48 -27.05 13.82 -33.39
CA GLU A 48 -27.45 15.21 -33.72
C GLU A 48 -26.66 16.22 -32.85
N PHE A 49 -25.55 16.73 -33.39
CA PHE A 49 -24.84 17.89 -32.83
C PHE A 49 -25.31 19.16 -33.54
N PRO A 50 -25.84 20.16 -32.82
CA PRO A 50 -26.18 21.44 -33.43
C PRO A 50 -24.92 22.24 -33.81
N LEU A 51 -24.92 22.61 -35.09
CA LEU A 51 -24.03 23.56 -35.75
C LEU A 51 -24.00 24.90 -35.01
N LEU A 52 -22.80 25.37 -34.65
CA LEU A 52 -22.52 26.80 -34.53
C LEU A 52 -21.34 27.14 -35.43
N ALA A 53 -21.65 28.00 -36.41
CA ALA A 53 -20.75 28.53 -37.39
C ALA A 53 -19.83 29.61 -36.78
N GLU A 54 -18.59 29.59 -37.28
CA GLU A 54 -17.77 30.74 -37.68
C GLU A 54 -17.57 31.88 -36.67
N GLU A 55 -16.34 31.99 -36.16
CA GLU A 55 -15.62 33.27 -36.27
C GLU A 55 -14.11 33.01 -36.39
N GLU A 56 -13.59 33.33 -37.58
CA GLU A 56 -12.17 33.46 -37.84
C GLU A 56 -11.63 34.74 -37.21
N SER A 57 -10.45 34.69 -36.60
CA SER A 57 -9.62 35.89 -36.45
C SER A 57 -8.16 35.51 -36.63
N SER A 58 -7.71 35.72 -37.86
CA SER A 58 -6.32 35.84 -38.29
C SER A 58 -5.53 36.84 -37.45
N TRP A 59 -4.35 36.46 -36.98
CA TRP A 59 -3.25 37.42 -36.79
C TRP A 59 -1.93 36.78 -37.26
N ALA A 60 -1.19 37.62 -37.95
CA ALA A 60 -0.17 37.28 -38.93
C ALA A 60 1.10 36.65 -38.38
N GLU A 61 1.77 36.00 -39.32
CA GLU A 61 3.10 35.44 -39.28
C GLU A 61 4.14 36.56 -39.17
N ASP A 62 5.17 36.33 -38.35
CA ASP A 62 6.46 37.00 -38.55
C ASP A 62 7.54 35.93 -38.48
N GLY A 63 8.29 35.82 -39.57
CA GLY A 63 9.32 34.83 -39.77
C GLY A 63 10.62 35.27 -39.11
N VAL A 64 11.36 34.32 -38.56
CA VAL A 64 12.80 34.48 -38.34
C VAL A 64 13.52 33.29 -38.94
N GLU A 65 14.51 33.69 -39.73
CA GLU A 65 15.31 32.97 -40.70
C GLU A 65 16.22 31.92 -40.04
N ILE A 66 16.35 30.80 -40.75
CA ILE A 66 17.23 29.68 -40.47
C ILE A 66 18.65 30.09 -40.90
N ILE A 67 19.64 29.91 -40.03
CA ILE A 67 21.04 29.77 -40.46
C ILE A 67 21.56 28.47 -39.83
N GLU A 68 21.88 27.52 -40.70
CA GLU A 68 22.52 26.24 -40.41
C GLU A 68 24.03 26.38 -40.48
N ASP A 69 24.72 26.10 -39.36
CA ASP A 69 26.16 25.85 -39.33
C ASP A 69 26.45 24.72 -38.31
N GLU A 70 26.43 23.47 -38.79
CA GLU A 70 27.14 22.33 -38.21
C GLU A 70 28.68 22.58 -38.37
N GLU A 71 29.67 22.07 -37.62
CA GLU A 71 29.82 20.94 -36.72
C GLU A 71 31.23 21.00 -36.05
N LEU A 72 31.45 20.12 -35.05
CA LEU A 72 32.72 19.49 -34.60
C LEU A 72 33.42 19.94 -33.29
N HIS A 73 33.05 19.18 -32.25
CA HIS A 73 33.88 18.46 -31.27
C HIS A 73 34.96 19.18 -30.42
N GLY A 74 34.66 19.25 -29.12
CA GLY A 74 35.64 19.31 -28.04
C GLY A 74 34.96 18.98 -26.71
N VAL A 75 35.22 17.77 -26.20
CA VAL A 75 34.75 17.24 -24.92
C VAL A 75 35.27 18.11 -23.77
N ASP A 76 34.38 18.59 -22.90
CA ASP A 76 34.76 18.89 -21.52
C ASP A 76 33.64 18.44 -20.57
N GLU A 77 33.84 17.25 -20.02
CA GLU A 77 33.07 16.70 -18.91
C GLU A 77 33.46 17.47 -17.64
N THR A 78 32.78 18.58 -17.36
CA THR A 78 32.81 19.17 -16.02
C THR A 78 31.48 18.90 -15.33
N SER A 79 31.50 17.82 -14.57
CA SER A 79 30.57 17.44 -13.53
C SER A 79 30.16 18.64 -12.67
N MET A 80 28.88 18.99 -12.69
CA MET A 80 28.24 19.75 -11.63
C MET A 80 27.04 18.96 -11.12
N SER A 81 27.33 17.88 -10.41
CA SER A 81 26.39 17.32 -9.45
C SER A 81 26.22 18.38 -8.36
N ALA A 82 25.14 19.14 -8.45
CA ALA A 82 24.65 19.91 -7.32
C ALA A 82 24.17 18.89 -6.28
N GLU A 83 25.09 18.48 -5.42
CA GLU A 83 24.78 17.82 -4.16
C GLU A 83 23.91 18.80 -3.37
N GLN A 84 22.59 18.59 -3.40
CA GLN A 84 21.71 19.16 -2.41
C GLN A 84 22.07 18.47 -1.10
N ASP A 85 22.88 19.17 -0.30
CA ASP A 85 23.02 18.95 1.14
C ASP A 85 21.60 19.01 1.73
N ILE A 86 20.97 17.84 1.82
CA ILE A 86 19.90 17.62 2.76
C ILE A 86 20.64 17.56 4.10
N GLU A 87 20.61 18.67 4.83
CA GLU A 87 20.98 18.68 6.24
C GLU A 87 20.18 17.56 6.94
N GLU A 88 20.82 16.41 7.14
CA GLU A 88 20.34 15.37 8.03
C GLU A 88 20.20 16.04 9.40
N ALA A 89 18.96 16.37 9.75
CA ALA A 89 18.62 16.82 11.08
C ALA A 89 19.19 15.79 12.06
N SER A 90 20.20 16.23 12.79
CA SER A 90 21.06 15.45 13.66
C SER A 90 20.24 14.58 14.62
N GLN A 91 20.17 13.29 14.33
CA GLN A 91 19.86 12.24 15.31
C GLN A 91 21.07 12.10 16.23
N ASP A 92 21.38 13.18 16.96
CA ASP A 92 22.59 13.32 17.76
C ASP A 92 22.45 12.46 19.02
N GLY A 93 22.87 11.19 18.93
CA GLY A 93 23.06 10.34 20.10
C GLY A 93 22.68 8.86 19.98
N VAL A 94 22.12 8.40 18.86
CA VAL A 94 21.80 6.96 18.69
C VAL A 94 22.96 6.26 17.99
N ASP A 95 23.56 5.27 18.66
CA ASP A 95 24.55 4.37 18.05
C ASP A 95 23.92 3.66 16.82
N PRO A 96 24.47 3.82 15.60
CA PRO A 96 23.94 3.20 14.40
C PRO A 96 23.81 1.67 14.51
N GLN A 97 24.72 1.03 15.24
CA GLN A 97 24.67 -0.43 15.43
C GLN A 97 23.53 -0.83 16.38
N ALA A 98 23.29 -0.05 17.43
CA ALA A 98 22.15 -0.23 18.32
C ALA A 98 20.82 -0.01 17.58
N LEU A 99 20.73 1.03 16.74
CA LEU A 99 19.56 1.28 15.89
C LEU A 99 19.28 0.11 14.95
N LYS A 100 20.32 -0.38 14.25
CA LYS A 100 20.19 -1.54 13.36
C LYS A 100 19.66 -2.78 14.10
N ARG A 101 20.17 -3.04 15.29
CA ARG A 101 19.74 -4.18 16.11
C ARG A 101 18.27 -4.04 16.55
N MET A 102 17.88 -2.86 17.00
CA MET A 102 16.49 -2.57 17.36
C MET A 102 15.54 -2.75 16.17
N LEU A 103 15.91 -2.26 14.98
CA LEU A 103 15.11 -2.45 13.76
C LEU A 103 15.00 -3.93 13.36
N GLN A 104 16.07 -4.72 13.54
CA GLN A 104 16.04 -6.17 13.32
C GLN A 104 15.09 -6.88 14.29
N GLU A 105 15.12 -6.52 15.57
CA GLU A 105 14.22 -7.07 16.59
C GLU A 105 12.75 -6.72 16.30
N LEU A 106 12.48 -5.49 15.85
CA LEU A 106 11.14 -5.08 15.38
C LEU A 106 10.69 -5.90 14.17
N ALA A 107 11.54 -6.02 13.14
CA ALA A 107 11.23 -6.78 11.94
C ALA A 107 10.98 -8.27 12.23
N GLU A 108 11.77 -8.88 13.11
CA GLU A 108 11.57 -10.28 13.52
C GLU A 108 10.26 -10.44 14.30
N LYS A 109 9.99 -9.57 15.27
CA LYS A 109 8.74 -9.57 16.04
C LYS A 109 7.52 -9.46 15.13
N ASP A 110 7.51 -8.47 14.23
CA ASP A 110 6.37 -8.25 13.33
C ASP A 110 6.20 -9.38 12.32
N TYR A 111 7.30 -9.95 11.80
CA TYR A 111 7.24 -11.14 10.97
C TYR A 111 6.59 -12.33 11.68
N LEU A 112 6.99 -12.60 12.93
CA LEU A 112 6.44 -13.71 13.72
C LEU A 112 4.95 -13.53 14.07
N LEU A 113 4.50 -12.28 14.19
CA LEU A 113 3.08 -11.95 14.38
C LEU A 113 2.27 -11.99 13.08
N GLY A 114 2.91 -12.16 11.92
CA GLY A 114 2.27 -12.06 10.62
C GLY A 114 1.93 -10.62 10.22
N ASN A 115 2.51 -9.63 10.91
CA ASN A 115 2.35 -8.23 10.56
C ASN A 115 3.18 -7.93 9.31
N LYS A 116 2.51 -7.46 8.26
CA LYS A 116 3.15 -7.03 7.01
C LYS A 116 3.79 -5.65 7.09
N LEU A 117 3.54 -4.87 8.13
CA LEU A 117 3.94 -3.46 8.20
C LEU A 117 4.41 -3.11 9.62
N PHE A 118 5.50 -2.33 9.72
CA PHE A 118 5.85 -1.59 10.92
C PHE A 118 6.48 -0.23 10.56
N VAL A 119 6.60 0.66 11.55
CA VAL A 119 7.25 1.97 11.40
C VAL A 119 8.24 2.24 12.51
N PHE A 120 9.23 3.07 12.22
CA PHE A 120 10.20 3.55 13.18
C PHE A 120 10.37 5.08 13.07
N PRO A 121 10.32 5.83 14.18
CA PRO A 121 9.93 5.38 15.53
C PRO A 121 8.50 4.80 15.56
N GLU A 122 8.24 3.84 16.45
CA GLU A 122 6.92 3.20 16.59
C GLU A 122 5.83 4.22 16.96
N VAL A 123 6.21 5.25 17.71
CA VAL A 123 5.36 6.41 18.00
C VAL A 123 5.62 7.50 16.97
N VAL A 124 4.69 7.64 16.03
CA VAL A 124 4.79 8.63 14.96
C VAL A 124 4.35 9.99 15.47
N LYS A 125 5.25 10.98 15.40
CA LYS A 125 4.98 12.36 15.82
C LYS A 125 4.82 13.27 14.62
N ALA A 126 3.96 14.27 14.73
CA ALA A 126 3.90 15.34 13.77
C ALA A 126 5.22 16.12 13.76
N ASP A 127 5.57 16.69 12.61
CA ASP A 127 6.82 17.42 12.41
C ASP A 127 8.06 16.54 12.62
N SER A 128 8.01 15.30 12.15
CA SER A 128 9.12 14.33 12.26
C SER A 128 9.23 13.47 11.01
N THR A 129 10.38 12.80 10.85
CA THR A 129 10.59 11.81 9.78
C THR A 129 10.45 10.42 10.35
N ILE A 130 9.76 9.55 9.63
CA ILE A 130 9.63 8.12 9.95
C ILE A 130 10.24 7.27 8.85
N ASP A 131 10.76 6.11 9.25
CA ASP A 131 11.03 4.98 8.37
C ASP A 131 9.83 4.03 8.39
N LEU A 132 9.26 3.74 7.23
CA LEU A 132 8.17 2.79 7.07
C LEU A 132 8.70 1.52 6.42
N PHE A 133 8.30 0.35 6.94
CA PHE A 133 8.75 -0.95 6.47
C PHE A 133 7.57 -1.86 6.11
N LEU A 134 7.55 -2.34 4.88
CA LEU A 134 6.61 -3.35 4.37
C LEU A 134 7.35 -4.68 4.18
N ASN A 135 6.80 -5.76 4.73
CA ASN A 135 7.15 -7.11 4.34
C ASN A 135 6.44 -7.43 3.02
N ARG A 136 7.19 -7.38 1.93
CA ARG A 136 6.64 -7.57 0.59
C ARG A 136 6.07 -8.99 0.40
N ASP A 137 6.72 -10.00 0.97
CA ASP A 137 6.34 -11.40 0.78
C ASP A 137 5.04 -11.78 1.51
N LEU A 138 4.68 -11.03 2.56
CA LEU A 138 3.40 -11.14 3.27
C LEU A 138 2.28 -10.28 2.66
N SER A 139 2.51 -9.69 1.48
CA SER A 139 1.56 -8.80 0.81
C SER A 139 1.16 -9.32 -0.57
N ALA A 140 0.13 -8.70 -1.16
CA ALA A 140 -0.23 -8.92 -2.56
C ALA A 140 0.91 -8.59 -3.56
N LEU A 141 1.98 -7.93 -3.10
CA LEU A 141 3.11 -7.46 -3.91
C LEU A 141 4.33 -8.40 -3.87
N ALA A 142 4.22 -9.62 -3.31
CA ALA A 142 5.33 -10.56 -3.10
C ALA A 142 6.26 -10.75 -4.33
N ASN A 143 5.68 -10.80 -5.53
CA ASN A 143 6.40 -11.04 -6.78
C ASN A 143 6.60 -9.78 -7.64
N GLU A 144 6.21 -8.62 -7.13
CA GLU A 144 6.27 -7.38 -7.89
C GLU A 144 7.68 -6.78 -7.87
N PRO A 145 8.16 -6.28 -9.03
CA PRO A 145 9.50 -5.70 -9.15
C PRO A 145 9.58 -4.32 -8.49
N ASP A 146 8.48 -3.59 -8.51
CA ASP A 146 8.33 -2.24 -8.01
C ASP A 146 7.32 -2.24 -6.86
N VAL A 147 7.65 -1.54 -5.79
CA VAL A 147 6.74 -1.29 -4.68
C VAL A 147 6.74 0.21 -4.44
N LEU A 148 5.56 0.82 -4.53
CA LEU A 148 5.33 2.21 -4.23
C LEU A 148 4.28 2.31 -3.13
N ILE A 149 4.38 3.35 -2.32
CA ILE A 149 3.35 3.79 -1.41
C ILE A 149 2.68 5.01 -2.02
N LYS A 150 1.35 5.07 -1.97
CA LYS A 150 0.60 6.31 -2.17
C LYS A 150 -0.23 6.57 -0.95
N GLY A 151 -0.28 7.83 -0.52
CA GLY A 151 -0.98 8.19 0.70
C GLY A 151 -1.36 9.65 0.73
N ALA A 152 -2.09 10.01 1.78
CA ALA A 152 -2.30 11.38 2.19
C ALA A 152 -2.47 11.45 3.70
N PHE A 153 -2.46 12.66 4.22
CA PHE A 153 -2.71 12.93 5.62
C PHE A 153 -4.17 13.30 5.87
N ASN A 154 -4.60 13.14 7.11
CA ASN A 154 -5.88 13.62 7.63
C ASN A 154 -7.10 13.04 6.90
N GLY A 155 -7.10 11.73 6.61
CA GLY A 155 -8.22 11.03 5.98
C GLY A 155 -8.23 11.16 4.47
N TRP A 156 -7.10 10.93 3.79
CA TRP A 156 -6.93 11.09 2.33
C TRP A 156 -7.17 12.50 1.77
N ARG A 157 -7.27 13.52 2.64
CA ARG A 157 -7.76 14.86 2.26
C ARG A 157 -6.67 15.91 2.12
N TRP A 158 -5.47 15.64 2.61
CA TRP A 158 -4.44 16.66 2.70
C TRP A 158 -3.05 16.11 2.37
N ARG A 159 -2.27 16.86 1.57
CA ARG A 159 -0.90 16.52 1.13
C ARG A 159 -0.78 15.08 0.63
N LEU A 160 -1.35 14.82 -0.54
CA LEU A 160 -1.17 13.55 -1.24
C LEU A 160 0.31 13.37 -1.62
N PHE A 161 0.78 12.15 -1.54
CA PHE A 161 2.15 11.79 -1.92
C PHE A 161 2.20 10.42 -2.59
N THR A 162 3.30 10.16 -3.28
CA THR A 162 3.67 8.83 -3.77
C THR A 162 5.17 8.69 -3.62
N GLU A 163 5.62 7.61 -2.99
CA GLU A 163 7.03 7.36 -2.71
C GLU A 163 7.39 5.93 -3.11
N ARG A 164 8.64 5.72 -3.52
CA ARG A 164 9.13 4.38 -3.88
C ARG A 164 9.71 3.70 -2.64
N LEU A 165 9.40 2.42 -2.47
CA LEU A 165 10.07 1.61 -1.46
C LEU A 165 11.33 0.96 -2.06
N HIS A 166 12.34 0.81 -1.22
CA HIS A 166 13.61 0.17 -1.53
C HIS A 166 13.82 -1.05 -0.65
N LYS A 167 14.59 -2.04 -1.12
CA LYS A 167 14.98 -3.17 -0.27
C LYS A 167 15.74 -2.64 0.94
N SER A 168 15.30 -3.03 2.14
CA SER A 168 15.92 -2.58 3.39
C SER A 168 17.16 -3.42 3.73
N GLU A 169 18.00 -2.89 4.63
CA GLU A 169 19.14 -3.63 5.19
C GLU A 169 18.77 -4.70 6.21
N LEU A 170 17.50 -4.79 6.60
CA LEU A 170 17.03 -5.78 7.58
C LEU A 170 17.04 -7.21 7.03
N GLY A 171 17.24 -7.33 5.71
CA GLY A 171 17.29 -8.60 5.01
C GLY A 171 15.89 -9.18 4.76
N GLY A 172 15.87 -10.28 3.99
CA GLY A 172 14.63 -10.95 3.64
C GLY A 172 13.70 -10.10 2.77
N ALA A 173 12.42 -10.08 3.15
CA ALA A 173 11.31 -9.50 2.39
C ALA A 173 11.00 -8.04 2.73
N TRP A 174 11.77 -7.41 3.62
CA TRP A 174 11.48 -6.06 4.14
C TRP A 174 11.95 -4.97 3.18
N TRP A 175 11.00 -4.14 2.74
CA TRP A 175 11.22 -2.97 1.90
C TRP A 175 10.83 -1.71 2.69
N SER A 176 11.52 -0.59 2.47
CA SER A 176 11.31 0.62 3.24
C SER A 176 11.38 1.91 2.44
N CYS A 177 10.81 2.96 3.01
CA CYS A 177 10.96 4.35 2.56
C CYS A 177 10.95 5.29 3.77
N LYS A 178 11.51 6.49 3.60
CA LYS A 178 11.42 7.58 4.58
C LYS A 178 10.27 8.51 4.22
N LEU A 179 9.46 8.88 5.20
CA LEU A 179 8.36 9.83 5.02
C LEU A 179 8.47 10.95 6.06
N TYR A 180 8.39 12.20 5.60
CA TYR A 180 8.22 13.34 6.50
C TYR A 180 6.73 13.50 6.86
N VAL A 181 6.46 13.57 8.15
CA VAL A 181 5.14 13.76 8.74
C VAL A 181 4.94 15.25 9.03
N PRO A 182 4.05 15.96 8.33
CA PRO A 182 3.86 17.39 8.55
C PRO A 182 3.31 17.71 9.93
N LYS A 183 3.65 18.89 10.45
CA LYS A 183 3.19 19.39 11.76
C LYS A 183 1.67 19.36 11.97
N GLN A 184 0.87 19.57 10.92
CA GLN A 184 -0.60 19.62 10.98
C GLN A 184 -1.25 18.25 10.77
N ALA A 185 -0.46 17.19 10.60
CA ALA A 185 -0.99 15.85 10.40
C ALA A 185 -1.36 15.22 11.76
N TYR A 186 -2.55 14.62 11.81
CA TYR A 186 -3.01 13.81 12.96
C TYR A 186 -3.24 12.35 12.56
N ARG A 187 -3.23 12.06 11.26
CA ARG A 187 -3.41 10.72 10.69
C ARG A 187 -2.69 10.61 9.35
N LEU A 188 -2.11 9.45 9.06
CA LEU A 188 -1.55 9.07 7.77
C LEU A 188 -2.36 7.89 7.21
N ASP A 189 -2.89 8.05 6.00
CA ASP A 189 -3.66 7.06 5.26
C ASP A 189 -2.93 6.68 3.97
N PHE A 190 -2.79 5.39 3.68
CA PHE A 190 -2.02 4.95 2.53
C PHE A 190 -2.34 3.54 2.07
N VAL A 191 -1.91 3.23 0.86
CA VAL A 191 -1.87 1.88 0.28
C VAL A 191 -0.55 1.68 -0.44
N PHE A 192 -0.17 0.41 -0.65
CA PHE A 192 0.95 0.06 -1.50
C PHE A 192 0.47 -0.45 -2.86
N PHE A 193 1.31 -0.30 -3.88
CA PHE A 193 1.00 -0.75 -5.23
C PHE A 193 2.26 -0.93 -6.08
N ASN A 194 2.13 -1.63 -7.19
CA ASN A 194 3.24 -1.91 -8.12
C ASN A 194 3.44 -0.83 -9.20
N GLY A 195 2.85 0.35 -9.05
CA GLY A 195 2.83 1.37 -10.11
C GLY A 195 1.77 1.11 -11.20
N ARG A 196 1.03 0.00 -11.13
CA ARG A 196 0.06 -0.44 -12.14
C ARG A 196 -1.27 -0.80 -11.47
N THR A 197 -1.67 -2.07 -11.53
CA THR A 197 -3.00 -2.56 -11.15
C THR A 197 -3.02 -3.40 -9.88
N ILE A 198 -1.86 -3.78 -9.33
CA ILE A 198 -1.79 -4.62 -8.13
C ILE A 198 -1.61 -3.71 -6.93
N PHE A 199 -2.54 -3.83 -5.98
CA PHE A 199 -2.58 -3.06 -4.76
C PHE A 199 -2.51 -3.98 -3.55
N GLU A 200 -1.77 -3.56 -2.55
CA GLU A 200 -1.89 -4.02 -1.19
C GLU A 200 -2.57 -2.89 -0.41
N ASN A 201 -3.87 -3.06 -0.15
CA ASN A 201 -4.73 -2.08 0.52
C ASN A 201 -5.32 -2.63 1.84
N ASN A 202 -4.62 -3.58 2.47
CA ASN A 202 -5.01 -4.14 3.76
C ASN A 202 -6.45 -4.70 3.76
N ASP A 203 -6.75 -5.57 2.79
CA ASP A 203 -8.06 -6.20 2.63
C ASP A 203 -9.20 -5.17 2.48
N ASN A 204 -8.97 -4.14 1.66
CA ASN A 204 -9.86 -3.00 1.42
C ASN A 204 -10.08 -2.05 2.63
N ASN A 205 -9.22 -2.10 3.65
CA ASN A 205 -9.32 -1.21 4.81
C ASN A 205 -8.35 0.00 4.76
N ASP A 206 -7.47 0.04 3.76
CA ASP A 206 -6.28 0.88 3.72
C ASP A 206 -5.38 0.67 4.97
N PHE A 207 -4.17 1.22 4.91
CA PHE A 207 -3.32 1.34 6.09
C PHE A 207 -3.53 2.70 6.74
N VAL A 208 -3.54 2.71 8.07
CA VAL A 208 -3.75 3.91 8.87
C VAL A 208 -2.74 3.96 9.99
N ILE A 209 -2.04 5.08 10.13
CA ILE A 209 -1.16 5.39 11.25
C ILE A 209 -1.68 6.64 11.96
N GLN A 210 -1.86 6.55 13.28
CA GLN A 210 -2.18 7.71 14.11
C GLN A 210 -0.92 8.54 14.36
N ILE A 211 -1.06 9.87 14.32
CA ILE A 211 0.06 10.79 14.50
C ILE A 211 -0.16 11.57 15.79
N GLU A 212 0.82 11.49 16.69
CA GLU A 212 0.84 12.30 17.91
C GLU A 212 1.21 13.75 17.59
N ALA A 213 0.52 14.70 18.22
CA ALA A 213 0.88 16.09 18.09
C ALA A 213 2.30 16.34 18.60
N SER A 214 3.05 17.20 17.90
CA SER A 214 4.33 17.68 18.42
C SER A 214 4.05 18.53 19.66
N HIS A 215 4.29 17.96 20.84
CA HIS A 215 4.24 18.69 22.10
C HIS A 215 5.45 19.62 22.15
N PHE A 216 5.30 20.84 21.65
CA PHE A 216 6.09 21.94 22.17
C PHE A 216 5.57 22.18 23.58
N LEU A 217 6.31 21.72 24.59
CA LEU A 217 6.11 22.20 25.94
C LEU A 217 6.14 23.72 25.86
N ALA A 218 4.99 24.32 26.15
CA ALA A 218 4.92 25.69 26.57
C ALA A 218 5.65 25.75 27.92
N ASP A 219 6.98 25.78 27.88
CA ASP A 219 7.80 26.35 28.94
C ASP A 219 7.55 27.86 28.91
N ILE A 220 6.36 28.25 29.34
CA ILE A 220 6.08 29.62 29.75
C ILE A 220 6.54 29.69 31.21
N CYS A 221 7.73 30.25 31.38
CA CYS A 221 8.28 30.71 32.65
C CYS A 221 7.32 31.64 33.39
#